data_AF-A0A7C1TQS8-F1
#
_entry.id   AF-A0A7C1TQS8-F1
#
_cell.length_a   1.000
_cell.length_b   1.000
_cell.length_c   1.000
_cell.angle_alpha   90.00
_cell.angle_beta   90.00
_cell.angle_gamma   90.00
#
_symmetry.space_group_name_H-M   'P 1'
#
loop_
_entity.id
_entity.type
_entity.pdbx_description
1 polymer ?
#
loop_
_entity_poly.entity_id
_entity_poly.type
_entity_poly.pdbx_seq_one_letter_code
_entity_poly.pdbx_strand_id
1 'polypeptide(L)'
;MKRTSVIFTVTVFTVTVLVAVSVAVSVLAAERDADREARLKAAKRYLSVVPMSMMIEESIRGFAQRVPKERRKEFMAYAKGLMRVETLEKVTLDSLVKTFTVEELNAMADFYGSPVGRSIMKKFGAYMSDVMPALQQEMIRAVRKMQQEGKLPLQGTTPMPAR
;
A
#
# COMPACT_ATOMS: atom_id res chain seq x y z
N MET A 1 67.68 8.05 -3.85
CA MET A 1 66.96 7.02 -3.07
C MET A 1 65.63 7.46 -2.46
N LYS A 2 65.39 8.73 -2.09
CA LYS A 2 64.12 9.14 -1.43
C LYS A 2 62.87 9.16 -2.35
N ARG A 3 63.00 9.51 -3.63
CA ARG A 3 61.86 9.63 -4.57
C ARG A 3 61.19 8.29 -4.93
N THR A 4 61.97 7.23 -5.10
CA THR A 4 61.46 5.89 -5.43
C THR A 4 60.67 5.27 -4.28
N SER A 5 61.10 5.52 -3.04
CA SER A 5 60.40 5.09 -1.83
C SER A 5 59.06 5.81 -1.64
N VAL A 6 58.99 7.10 -1.95
CA VAL A 6 57.74 7.88 -1.85
C VAL A 6 56.72 7.43 -2.89
N ILE A 7 57.14 7.17 -4.13
CA ILE A 7 56.26 6.66 -5.19
C ILE A 7 55.71 5.28 -4.81
N PHE A 8 56.56 4.38 -4.31
CA PHE A 8 56.13 3.05 -3.87
C PHE A 8 55.13 3.10 -2.72
N THR A 9 55.37 3.92 -1.69
CA THR A 9 54.43 4.09 -0.57
C THR A 9 53.10 4.71 -1.02
N VAL A 10 53.13 5.69 -1.92
CA VAL A 10 51.90 6.28 -2.48
C VAL A 10 51.12 5.23 -3.28
N THR A 11 51.77 4.45 -4.15
CA THR A 11 51.08 3.41 -4.95
C THR A 11 50.47 2.32 -4.06
N VAL A 12 51.19 1.83 -3.04
CA VAL A 12 50.67 0.85 -2.09
C VAL A 12 49.49 1.41 -1.30
N PHE A 13 49.57 2.66 -0.86
CA PHE A 13 48.46 3.34 -0.18
C PHE A 13 47.24 3.47 -1.10
N THR A 14 47.41 3.91 -2.35
CA THR A 14 46.31 4.05 -3.32
C THR A 14 45.64 2.71 -3.63
N VAL A 15 46.41 1.63 -3.81
CA VAL A 15 45.87 0.28 -4.03
C VAL A 15 45.10 -0.21 -2.82
N THR A 16 45.60 0.04 -1.61
CA THR A 16 44.93 -0.36 -0.35
C THR A 16 43.60 0.37 -0.19
N VAL A 17 43.56 1.68 -0.47
CA VAL A 17 42.32 2.46 -0.44
C VAL A 17 41.32 1.95 -1.49
N LEU A 18 41.77 1.64 -2.71
CA LEU A 18 40.91 1.10 -3.77
C LEU A 18 40.30 -0.26 -3.40
N VAL A 19 41.10 -1.16 -2.81
CA VAL A 19 40.61 -2.46 -2.32
C VAL A 19 39.60 -2.25 -1.19
N ALA A 20 39.90 -1.39 -0.21
CA ALA A 20 38.98 -1.11 0.89
C ALA A 20 37.64 -0.53 0.42
N VAL A 21 37.66 0.38 -0.58
CA VAL A 21 36.44 0.92 -1.19
C VAL A 21 35.64 -0.17 -1.94
N SER A 22 36.31 -1.05 -2.69
CA SER A 22 35.62 -2.13 -3.42
C SER A 22 34.93 -3.14 -2.49
N VAL A 23 35.57 -3.47 -1.35
CA VAL A 23 34.99 -4.35 -0.33
C VAL A 23 33.79 -3.68 0.34
N ALA A 24 33.91 -2.40 0.70
CA ALA A 24 32.81 -1.65 1.33
C ALA A 24 31.57 -1.54 0.41
N VAL A 25 31.77 -1.29 -0.89
CA VAL A 25 30.66 -1.25 -1.87
C VAL A 25 29.96 -2.60 -2.00
N SER A 26 30.72 -3.70 -1.96
CA SER A 26 30.17 -5.06 -2.07
C SER A 26 29.34 -5.45 -0.84
N VAL A 27 29.78 -5.07 0.36
CA VAL A 27 29.04 -5.30 1.61
C VAL A 27 27.72 -4.52 1.64
N LEU A 28 27.75 -3.24 1.28
CA LEU A 28 26.53 -2.40 1.23
C LEU A 28 25.51 -2.91 0.19
N ALA A 29 25.98 -3.41 -0.96
CA ALA A 29 25.12 -4.02 -1.95
C ALA A 29 24.44 -5.30 -1.41
N ALA A 30 25.21 -6.16 -0.76
CA ALA A 30 24.69 -7.40 -0.17
C ALA A 30 23.66 -7.15 0.95
N GLU A 31 23.88 -6.17 1.83
CA GLU A 31 22.92 -5.79 2.86
C GLU A 31 21.61 -5.24 2.25
N ARG A 32 21.72 -4.42 1.21
CA ARG A 32 20.56 -3.87 0.50
C ARG A 32 19.73 -4.95 -0.19
N ASP A 33 20.40 -5.94 -0.79
CA ASP A 33 19.73 -7.06 -1.45
C ASP A 33 19.05 -7.98 -0.42
N ALA A 34 19.71 -8.28 0.70
CA ALA A 34 19.14 -9.05 1.79
C ALA A 34 17.90 -8.38 2.40
N ASP A 35 17.95 -7.06 2.60
CA ASP A 35 16.81 -6.26 3.08
C ASP A 35 15.64 -6.25 2.07
N ARG A 36 15.93 -6.17 0.76
CA ARG A 36 14.89 -6.27 -0.27
C ARG A 36 14.27 -7.67 -0.32
N GLU A 37 15.06 -8.73 -0.20
CA GLU A 37 14.55 -10.11 -0.20
C GLU A 37 13.67 -10.38 1.04
N ALA A 38 14.09 -9.91 2.21
CA ALA A 38 13.32 -10.03 3.44
C ALA A 38 11.95 -9.34 3.31
N ARG A 39 11.91 -8.12 2.75
CA ARG A 39 10.66 -7.40 2.47
C ARG A 39 9.80 -8.13 1.45
N LEU A 40 10.39 -8.69 0.40
CA LEU A 40 9.66 -9.49 -0.59
C LEU A 40 8.96 -10.70 0.05
N LYS A 41 9.65 -11.41 0.94
CA LYS A 41 9.09 -12.55 1.67
C LYS A 41 7.94 -12.12 2.59
N ALA A 42 8.11 -11.04 3.34
CA ALA A 42 7.08 -10.50 4.22
C ALA A 42 5.85 -9.99 3.44
N ALA A 43 6.06 -9.33 2.29
CA ALA A 43 4.99 -8.86 1.43
C ALA A 43 4.18 -10.03 0.83
N LYS A 44 4.85 -11.09 0.36
CA LYS A 44 4.18 -12.32 -0.10
C LYS A 44 3.37 -12.97 1.01
N ARG A 45 3.89 -12.99 2.24
CA ARG A 45 3.16 -13.48 3.41
C ARG A 45 1.89 -12.66 3.65
N TYR A 46 1.98 -11.33 3.64
CA TYR A 46 0.81 -10.46 3.75
C TYR A 46 -0.23 -10.74 2.63
N LEU A 47 0.20 -10.82 1.37
CA LEU A 47 -0.69 -11.08 0.24
C LEU A 47 -1.31 -12.49 0.26
N SER A 48 -0.70 -13.46 0.95
CA SER A 48 -1.34 -14.78 1.13
C SER A 48 -2.58 -14.72 2.04
N VAL A 49 -2.64 -13.71 2.90
CA VAL A 49 -3.75 -13.46 3.83
C VAL A 49 -4.73 -12.45 3.25
N VAL A 50 -4.21 -11.43 2.57
CA VAL A 50 -5.00 -10.38 1.90
C VAL A 50 -4.72 -10.42 0.39
N PRO A 51 -5.19 -11.47 -0.33
CA PRO A 51 -4.91 -11.60 -1.75
C PRO A 51 -5.59 -10.52 -2.58
N MET A 52 -4.93 -10.16 -3.69
CA MET A 52 -5.42 -9.14 -4.62
C MET A 52 -6.81 -9.49 -5.19
N SER A 53 -7.08 -10.79 -5.35
CA SER A 53 -8.38 -11.31 -5.79
C SER A 53 -9.54 -10.85 -4.91
N MET A 54 -9.35 -10.71 -3.58
CA MET A 54 -10.41 -10.22 -2.70
C MET A 54 -10.80 -8.78 -3.02
N MET A 55 -9.83 -7.88 -3.20
CA MET A 55 -10.17 -6.48 -3.51
C MET A 55 -10.80 -6.35 -4.92
N ILE A 56 -10.35 -7.16 -5.88
CA ILE A 56 -10.95 -7.22 -7.23
C ILE A 56 -12.41 -7.67 -7.12
N GLU A 57 -12.68 -8.73 -6.37
CA GLU A 57 -14.03 -9.27 -6.20
C GLU A 57 -14.95 -8.28 -5.46
N GLU A 58 -14.47 -7.62 -4.41
CA GLU A 58 -15.23 -6.58 -3.70
C GLU A 58 -15.53 -5.38 -4.59
N SER A 59 -14.56 -4.94 -5.39
CA SER A 59 -14.73 -3.85 -6.35
C SER A 59 -15.78 -4.20 -7.41
N ILE A 60 -15.66 -5.39 -8.01
CA ILE A 60 -16.63 -5.90 -8.99
C ILE A 60 -18.02 -6.01 -8.36
N ARG A 61 -18.12 -6.49 -7.11
CA ARG A 61 -19.39 -6.58 -6.37
C ARG A 61 -20.01 -5.20 -6.16
N GLY A 62 -19.20 -4.20 -5.82
CA GLY A 62 -19.64 -2.81 -5.69
C GLY A 62 -20.21 -2.26 -7.00
N PHE A 63 -19.53 -2.49 -8.12
CA PHE A 63 -20.05 -2.08 -9.44
C PHE A 63 -21.33 -2.85 -9.83
N ALA A 64 -21.40 -4.14 -9.50
CA ALA A 64 -22.56 -4.97 -9.81
C ALA A 64 -23.84 -4.48 -9.12
N GLN A 65 -23.75 -3.73 -8.01
CA GLN A 65 -24.93 -3.15 -7.38
C GLN A 65 -25.70 -2.19 -8.31
N ARG A 66 -25.02 -1.56 -9.27
CA ARG A 66 -25.60 -0.65 -10.27
C ARG A 66 -26.19 -1.36 -11.49
N VAL A 67 -26.02 -2.68 -11.59
CA VAL A 67 -26.53 -3.51 -12.68
C VAL A 67 -27.88 -4.14 -12.25
N PRO A 68 -28.86 -4.31 -13.17
CA PRO A 68 -30.09 -5.05 -12.89
C PRO A 68 -29.80 -6.42 -12.26
N LYS A 69 -30.58 -6.80 -11.23
CA LYS A 69 -30.29 -7.93 -10.35
C LYS A 69 -30.08 -9.23 -11.12
N GLU A 70 -30.85 -9.43 -12.18
CA GLU A 70 -30.88 -10.59 -13.06
C GLU A 70 -29.56 -10.73 -13.85
N ARG A 71 -28.90 -9.61 -14.14
CA ARG A 71 -27.67 -9.56 -14.93
C ARG A 71 -26.39 -9.50 -14.09
N ARG A 72 -26.50 -9.30 -12.77
CA ARG A 72 -25.33 -9.12 -11.89
C ARG A 72 -24.36 -10.31 -11.96
N LYS A 73 -24.87 -11.54 -11.95
CA LYS A 73 -24.01 -12.74 -11.96
C LYS A 73 -23.20 -12.84 -13.25
N GLU A 74 -23.83 -12.60 -14.39
CA GLU A 74 -23.18 -12.57 -15.71
C GLU A 74 -22.14 -11.44 -15.78
N PHE A 75 -22.52 -10.23 -15.36
CA PHE A 75 -21.61 -9.09 -15.30
C PHE A 75 -20.37 -9.38 -14.46
N MET A 76 -20.53 -9.92 -13.25
CA MET A 76 -19.39 -10.20 -12.37
C MET A 76 -18.45 -11.25 -12.97
N ALA A 77 -18.99 -12.30 -13.60
CA ALA A 77 -18.19 -13.33 -14.26
C ALA A 77 -17.40 -12.75 -15.44
N TYR A 78 -18.08 -11.98 -16.29
CA TYR A 78 -17.45 -11.32 -17.44
C TYR A 78 -16.38 -10.31 -17.01
N ALA A 79 -16.70 -9.44 -16.05
CA ALA A 79 -15.77 -8.46 -15.50
C ALA A 79 -14.52 -9.13 -14.92
N LYS A 80 -14.69 -10.21 -14.14
CA LYS A 80 -13.56 -10.97 -13.58
C LYS A 80 -12.66 -11.54 -14.68
N GLY A 81 -13.23 -12.06 -15.77
CA GLY A 81 -12.47 -12.60 -16.90
C GLY A 81 -11.66 -11.57 -17.69
N LEU A 82 -12.02 -10.28 -17.62
CA LEU A 82 -11.29 -9.19 -18.28
C LEU A 82 -10.14 -8.63 -17.42
N MET A 83 -10.08 -8.98 -16.15
CA MET A 83 -9.07 -8.45 -15.23
C MET A 83 -7.72 -9.12 -15.46
N ARG A 84 -6.66 -8.32 -15.56
CA ARG A 84 -5.26 -8.79 -15.59
C ARG A 84 -4.73 -8.97 -14.16
N VAL A 85 -5.19 -10.01 -13.49
CA VAL A 85 -4.92 -10.25 -12.06
C VAL A 85 -3.41 -10.31 -11.79
N GLU A 86 -2.65 -11.01 -12.61
CA GLU A 86 -1.20 -11.19 -12.44
C GLU A 86 -0.43 -9.87 -12.58
N THR A 87 -0.93 -8.96 -13.43
CA THR A 87 -0.32 -7.63 -13.56
C THR A 87 -0.56 -6.81 -12.30
N LEU A 88 -1.78 -6.85 -11.75
CA LEU A 88 -2.11 -6.14 -10.52
C LEU A 88 -1.34 -6.72 -9.33
N GLU A 89 -1.25 -8.04 -9.21
CA GLU A 89 -0.47 -8.69 -8.15
C GLU A 89 1.00 -8.28 -8.16
N LYS A 90 1.63 -8.21 -9.34
CA LYS A 90 3.02 -7.72 -9.46
C LYS A 90 3.16 -6.29 -9.00
N VAL A 91 2.29 -5.39 -9.48
CA VAL A 91 2.32 -3.96 -9.09
C VAL A 91 2.11 -3.80 -7.59
N THR A 92 1.17 -4.53 -7.00
CA THR A 92 0.92 -4.51 -5.56
C THR A 92 2.11 -5.02 -4.78
N LEU A 93 2.71 -6.15 -5.19
CA LEU A 93 3.89 -6.70 -4.54
C LEU A 93 5.07 -5.72 -4.57
N ASP A 94 5.34 -5.13 -5.74
CA ASP A 94 6.42 -4.15 -5.89
C ASP A 94 6.17 -2.90 -5.03
N SER A 95 4.93 -2.42 -4.97
CA SER A 95 4.56 -1.29 -4.12
C SER A 95 4.72 -1.62 -2.64
N LEU A 96 4.31 -2.81 -2.19
CA LEU A 96 4.45 -3.23 -0.80
C LEU A 96 5.91 -3.25 -0.36
N VAL A 97 6.79 -3.86 -1.17
CA VAL A 97 8.23 -3.96 -0.86
C VAL A 97 8.91 -2.59 -0.86
N LYS A 98 8.43 -1.66 -1.69
CA LYS A 98 8.95 -0.29 -1.75
C LYS A 98 8.50 0.57 -0.56
N THR A 99 7.28 0.38 -0.09
CA THR A 99 6.64 1.30 0.85
C THR A 99 6.81 0.88 2.31
N PHE A 100 6.80 -0.41 2.61
CA PHE A 100 6.72 -0.92 3.98
C PHE A 100 8.00 -1.64 4.41
N THR A 101 8.27 -1.62 5.71
CA THR A 101 9.35 -2.41 6.31
C THR A 101 8.93 -3.88 6.49
N VAL A 102 9.91 -4.74 6.78
CA VAL A 102 9.65 -6.16 7.10
C VAL A 102 8.71 -6.29 8.30
N GLU A 103 8.92 -5.46 9.32
CA GLU A 103 8.15 -5.48 10.57
C GLU A 103 6.69 -5.08 10.33
N GLU A 104 6.46 -4.01 9.57
CA GLU A 104 5.12 -3.53 9.22
C GLU A 104 4.37 -4.58 8.39
N LEU A 105 5.01 -5.14 7.37
CA LEU A 105 4.41 -6.19 6.53
C LEU A 105 4.04 -7.43 7.34
N ASN A 106 4.89 -7.83 8.28
CA ASN A 106 4.61 -8.94 9.17
C ASN A 106 3.46 -8.63 10.14
N ALA A 107 3.47 -7.44 10.76
CA ALA A 107 2.40 -7.02 11.65
C ALA A 107 1.04 -6.96 10.93
N MET A 108 1.02 -6.47 9.69
CA MET A 108 -0.18 -6.52 8.84
C MET A 108 -0.61 -7.96 8.59
N ALA A 109 0.31 -8.85 8.18
CA ALA A 109 -0.01 -10.25 7.95
C ALA A 109 -0.55 -10.96 9.21
N ASP A 110 0.02 -10.68 10.38
CA ASP A 110 -0.43 -11.20 11.68
C ASP A 110 -1.83 -10.70 12.02
N PHE A 111 -2.06 -9.39 11.90
CA PHE A 111 -3.36 -8.80 12.19
C PHE A 111 -4.45 -9.37 11.28
N TYR A 112 -4.31 -9.19 9.96
CA TYR A 112 -5.31 -9.65 8.99
C TYR A 112 -5.45 -11.18 8.96
N GLY A 113 -4.40 -11.91 9.36
CA GLY A 113 -4.35 -13.37 9.38
C GLY A 113 -4.88 -13.99 10.66
N SER A 114 -5.09 -13.19 11.71
CA SER A 114 -5.64 -13.67 12.97
C SER A 114 -7.16 -13.90 12.89
N PRO A 115 -7.73 -14.85 13.66
CA PRO A 115 -9.18 -15.00 13.77
C PRO A 115 -9.88 -13.71 14.24
N VAL A 116 -9.25 -12.98 15.17
CA VAL A 116 -9.76 -11.73 15.71
C VAL A 116 -9.71 -10.63 14.67
N GLY A 117 -8.60 -10.43 13.97
CA GLY A 117 -8.47 -9.41 12.92
C GLY A 117 -9.45 -9.64 11.76
N ARG A 118 -9.65 -10.89 11.32
CA ARG A 118 -10.72 -11.22 10.36
C ARG A 118 -12.11 -10.86 10.89
N SER A 119 -12.39 -11.16 12.16
CA SER A 119 -13.66 -10.78 12.79
C SER A 119 -13.82 -9.25 12.87
N ILE A 120 -12.74 -8.50 13.15
CA ILE A 120 -12.75 -7.04 13.16
C ILE A 120 -13.11 -6.54 11.77
N MET A 121 -12.40 -6.97 10.73
CA MET A 121 -12.66 -6.51 9.36
C MET A 121 -14.08 -6.80 8.88
N LYS A 122 -14.64 -7.97 9.22
CA LYS A 122 -16.03 -8.31 8.90
C LYS A 122 -17.03 -7.37 9.58
N LYS A 123 -16.77 -6.97 10.83
CA LYS A 123 -17.66 -6.09 11.61
C LYS A 123 -17.45 -4.62 11.31
N PHE A 124 -16.25 -4.23 10.87
CA PHE A 124 -15.88 -2.83 10.64
C PHE A 124 -16.74 -2.18 9.56
N GLY A 125 -17.06 -2.92 8.48
CA GLY A 125 -17.97 -2.42 7.44
C GLY A 125 -19.37 -2.10 7.97
N ALA A 126 -19.95 -2.98 8.81
CA ALA A 126 -21.25 -2.75 9.43
C ALA A 126 -21.21 -1.57 10.41
N TYR A 127 -20.18 -1.52 11.27
CA TYR A 127 -19.93 -0.38 12.16
C TYR A 127 -19.88 0.95 11.40
N MET A 128 -19.15 1.01 10.28
CA MET A 128 -19.09 2.23 9.46
C MET A 128 -20.42 2.53 8.77
N SER A 129 -21.22 1.52 8.40
CA SER A 129 -22.57 1.72 7.87
C SER A 129 -23.51 2.37 8.88
N ASP A 130 -23.30 2.15 10.18
CA ASP A 130 -24.10 2.76 11.24
C ASP A 130 -23.60 4.18 11.57
N VAL A 131 -22.28 4.39 11.56
CA VAL A 131 -21.67 5.67 11.96
C VAL A 131 -21.70 6.74 10.86
N MET A 132 -21.43 6.37 9.61
CA MET A 132 -21.29 7.34 8.52
C MET A 132 -22.53 8.22 8.27
N PRO A 133 -23.78 7.69 8.31
CA PRO A 133 -24.97 8.51 8.15
C PRO A 133 -25.11 9.57 9.25
N ALA A 134 -24.82 9.21 10.51
CA ALA A 134 -24.87 10.15 11.62
C ALA A 134 -23.82 11.25 11.45
N LEU A 135 -22.59 10.89 11.09
CA LEU A 135 -21.53 11.87 10.80
C LEU A 135 -21.93 12.85 9.67
N GLN A 136 -22.53 12.34 8.60
CA GLN A 136 -23.04 13.18 7.49
C GLN A 136 -24.15 14.13 7.94
N GLN A 137 -25.09 13.66 8.77
CA GLN A 137 -26.16 14.50 9.34
C GLN A 137 -25.59 15.63 10.22
N GLU A 138 -24.60 15.30 11.06
CA GLU A 138 -23.92 16.26 11.93
C GLU A 138 -23.19 17.35 11.12
N MET A 139 -22.52 16.97 10.02
CA MET A 139 -21.89 17.90 9.09
C MET A 139 -22.93 18.81 8.42
N ILE A 140 -24.06 18.25 7.94
CA ILE A 140 -25.14 19.04 7.32
C ILE A 140 -25.69 20.06 8.30
N ARG A 141 -25.95 19.66 9.56
CA ARG A 141 -26.40 20.60 10.59
C ARG A 141 -25.36 21.68 10.88
N ALA A 142 -24.08 21.32 10.98
CA ALA A 142 -23.01 22.31 11.20
C ALA A 142 -22.94 23.35 10.07
N VAL A 143 -23.01 22.91 8.80
CA VAL A 143 -23.03 23.82 7.64
C VAL A 143 -24.26 24.73 7.68
N ARG A 144 -25.44 24.21 7.99
CA ARG A 144 -26.67 25.03 8.14
C ARG A 144 -26.51 26.09 9.24
N LYS A 145 -25.90 25.73 10.38
CA LYS A 145 -25.64 26.69 11.46
C LYS A 145 -24.66 27.79 11.03
N MET A 146 -23.60 27.45 10.30
CA MET A 146 -22.66 28.43 9.75
C MET A 146 -23.34 29.39 8.75
N GLN A 147 -24.26 28.89 7.92
CA GLN A 147 -25.06 29.73 7.02
C GLN A 147 -25.97 30.69 7.79
N GLN A 148 -26.62 30.22 8.86
CA GLN A 148 -27.46 31.06 9.72
C GLN A 148 -26.67 32.15 10.44
N GLU A 149 -25.44 31.84 10.86
CA GLU A 149 -24.56 32.80 11.54
C GLU A 149 -23.80 33.73 10.57
N GLY A 150 -24.02 33.61 9.25
CA GLY A 150 -23.32 34.40 8.24
C GLY A 150 -21.82 34.09 8.13
N LYS A 151 -21.37 32.95 8.68
CA LYS A 151 -19.96 32.54 8.77
C LYS A 151 -19.50 31.67 7.60
N LEU A 152 -20.32 31.54 6.56
CA LEU A 152 -20.00 30.75 5.37
C LEU A 152 -19.72 31.68 4.18
N PRO A 153 -18.46 31.92 3.77
CA PRO A 153 -18.18 32.53 2.48
C PRO A 153 -18.56 31.52 1.37
N LEU A 154 -19.67 31.78 0.68
CA LEU A 154 -20.16 30.97 -0.45
C LEU A 154 -19.35 31.23 -1.75
N GLN A 155 -18.03 31.09 -1.70
CA GLN A 155 -17.22 30.99 -2.92
C GLN A 155 -16.37 29.72 -2.84
N GLY A 156 -16.81 28.69 -3.58
CA GLY A 156 -15.93 27.57 -3.96
C GLY A 156 -16.36 26.14 -3.59
N THR A 157 -17.48 25.92 -2.89
CA THR A 157 -17.92 24.54 -2.61
C THR A 157 -18.96 24.08 -3.64
N THR A 158 -18.47 23.68 -4.81
CA THR A 158 -19.26 22.84 -5.71
C THR A 158 -19.80 21.65 -4.90
N PRO A 159 -21.12 21.40 -4.86
CA PRO A 159 -21.67 20.23 -4.20
C PRO A 159 -21.01 18.99 -4.79
N MET A 160 -20.42 18.13 -3.95
CA MET A 160 -20.05 16.79 -4.41
C MET A 160 -21.34 16.12 -4.91
N PRO A 161 -21.36 15.57 -6.14
CA PRO A 161 -22.53 14.87 -6.64
C PRO A 161 -22.82 13.68 -5.72
N ALA A 162 -24.09 13.56 -5.31
CA ALA A 162 -24.60 12.36 -4.66
C ALA A 162 -24.29 11.15 -5.55
N ARG A 163 -23.49 10.22 -5.04
CA ARG A 163 -23.22 8.92 -5.66
C ARG A 163 -24.15 7.87 -5.08
#